data_AF-A0A950D0J9-F1
#
_entry.id   AF-A0A950D0J9-F1
#
_cell.length_a   1.000
_cell.length_b   1.000
_cell.length_c   1.000
_cell.angle_alpha   90.00
_cell.angle_beta   90.00
_cell.angle_gamma   90.00
#
_symmetry.space_group_name_H-M   'P 1'
#
loop_
_entity.id
_entity.type
_entity.pdbx_description
1 polymer ?
#
loop_
_entity_poly.entity_id
_entity_poly.type
_entity_poly.pdbx_seq_one_letter_code
_entity_poly.pdbx_strand_id
1 'polypeptide(L)' 'GTPLQPGRYLLVFETGSYYPEAFFPEVSIMFEVRDAESHHHVPLLISPFGYTTYRGS' A
#
# COMPACT_ATOMS: atom_id res chain seq x y z
N GLY A 1 18.69 3.50 1.77
CA GLY A 1 17.70 4.54 2.14
C GLY A 1 17.76 4.77 3.63
N THR A 2 17.27 5.90 4.11
CA THR A 2 17.12 6.16 5.55
C THR A 2 16.12 5.16 6.16
N PRO A 3 16.39 4.57 7.34
CA PRO A 3 15.43 3.72 8.03
C PRO A 3 14.11 4.44 8.27
N LEU A 4 12.99 3.73 8.17
CA LEU A 4 11.69 4.27 8.55
C LEU A 4 11.67 4.50 10.06
N GLN A 5 11.11 5.62 10.50
CA GLN A 5 10.89 5.86 11.92
C GLN A 5 9.58 5.17 12.34
N PRO A 6 9.41 4.82 13.62
CA PRO A 6 8.10 4.39 14.11
C PRO A 6 7.06 5.50 13.87
N GLY A 7 5.89 5.13 13.36
CA GLY A 7 4.85 6.10 13.03
C GLY A 7 3.81 5.57 12.04
N ARG A 8 2.90 6.47 11.66
CA ARG A 8 1.88 6.18 10.64
C ARG A 8 2.38 6.62 9.28
N TYR A 9 2.23 5.73 8.31
CA TYR A 9 2.63 5.94 6.93
C TYR A 9 1.43 5.76 6.01
N LEU A 10 1.45 6.46 4.88
CA LEU A 10 0.47 6.34 3.81
C LEU A 10 1.21 5.92 2.54
N LEU A 11 0.82 4.78 1.97
CA LEU A 11 1.18 4.41 0.61
C LEU A 11 0.03 4.75 -0.31
N VAL A 12 0.36 5.41 -1.42
CA VAL A 12 -0.59 5.81 -2.44
C VAL A 12 -0.24 5.10 -3.74
N PHE A 13 -1.15 4.29 -4.25
CA PHE A 13 -1.03 3.63 -5.55
C PHE A 13 -1.91 4.36 -6.56
N GLU A 14 -1.30 4.98 -7.58
CA GLU A 14 -2.00 5.63 -8.71
C GLU A 14 -2.58 4.58 -9.68
N THR A 15 -3.57 3.81 -9.20
CA THR A 15 -4.13 2.66 -9.92
C THR A 15 -4.85 3.03 -11.21
N GLY A 16 -5.43 4.24 -11.31
CA GLY A 16 -6.13 4.69 -12.51
C GLY A 16 -5.24 4.80 -13.74
N SER A 17 -3.97 5.17 -13.57
CA SER A 17 -2.99 5.24 -14.66
C SER A 17 -2.51 3.85 -15.09
N TYR A 18 -2.44 2.89 -14.15
CA TYR A 18 -1.92 1.56 -14.38
C TYR A 18 -2.98 0.55 -14.87
N TYR A 19 -4.18 0.60 -14.30
CA TYR A 19 -5.28 -0.31 -14.59
C TYR A 19 -6.59 0.45 -14.77
N PRO A 20 -6.80 1.08 -15.95
CA PRO A 20 -7.93 1.99 -16.19
C PRO A 20 -9.33 1.34 -16.10
N GLU A 21 -9.41 0.02 -16.18
CA GLU A 21 -10.65 -0.74 -15.99
C GLU A 21 -11.04 -0.88 -14.51
N ALA A 22 -10.13 -0.58 -13.59
CA ALA A 22 -10.44 -0.51 -12.18
C ALA A 22 -11.33 0.68 -11.86
N PHE A 23 -12.32 0.44 -11.01
CA PHE A 23 -13.21 1.44 -10.45
C PHE A 23 -12.48 2.42 -9.51
N PHE A 24 -11.28 2.06 -9.05
CA PHE A 24 -10.49 2.85 -8.11
C PHE A 24 -9.45 3.68 -8.87
N PRO A 25 -9.60 5.01 -8.95
CA PRO A 25 -8.59 5.87 -9.56
C PRO A 25 -7.28 5.90 -8.75
N GLU A 26 -7.37 5.63 -7.46
CA GLU A 26 -6.25 5.52 -6.53
C GLU A 26 -6.61 4.54 -5.40
N VAL A 27 -5.60 3.85 -4.86
CA VAL A 27 -5.72 3.10 -3.60
C VAL A 27 -4.72 3.64 -2.59
N SER A 28 -5.25 4.15 -1.48
CA SER A 28 -4.50 4.71 -0.36
C SER A 28 -4.51 3.73 0.83
N ILE A 29 -3.33 3.29 1.28
CA ILE A 29 -3.15 2.31 2.37
C ILE A 29 -2.40 2.96 3.52
N MET A 30 -3.10 3.17 4.63
CA MET A 30 -2.51 3.68 5.87
C MET A 30 -2.12 2.53 6.80
N PHE A 31 -0.88 2.52 7.28
CA PHE A 31 -0.39 1.48 8.19
C PHE A 31 0.58 2.07 9.22
N GLU A 32 0.81 1.30 10.29
CA GLU A 32 1.68 1.66 11.40
C GLU A 32 3.00 0.89 11.30
N VAL A 33 4.11 1.62 11.30
CA VAL A 33 5.46 1.11 11.52
C VAL A 33 5.74 1.20 13.02
N ARG A 34 5.94 0.06 13.67
CA ARG A 34 6.29 -0.01 15.10
C ARG A 34 7.78 -0.26 15.35
N ASP A 35 8.40 -1.02 14.46
CA ASP A 35 9.81 -1.36 14.49
C ASP A 35 10.47 -0.85 13.20
N ALA A 36 11.43 0.05 13.35
CA ALA A 36 12.14 0.70 12.25
C ALA A 36 12.99 -0.28 11.41
N GLU A 37 13.46 -1.37 12.03
CA GLU A 37 14.36 -2.34 11.40
C GLU A 37 13.60 -3.48 10.71
N SER A 38 12.29 -3.57 10.93
CA SER A 38 11.44 -4.58 10.31
C SER A 38 11.23 -4.31 8.81
N HIS A 39 11.25 -5.37 8.00
CA HIS A 39 10.80 -5.31 6.61
C HIS A 39 9.27 -5.11 6.58
N HIS A 40 8.80 -4.13 5.79
CA HIS A 40 7.38 -3.85 5.61
C HIS A 40 6.97 -4.12 4.16
N HIS A 41 6.38 -5.29 3.92
CA HIS A 41 5.83 -5.65 2.62
C HIS A 41 4.31 -5.45 2.63
N VAL A 42 3.80 -4.54 1.80
CA VAL A 42 2.38 -4.17 1.73
C VAL A 42 1.87 -4.35 0.29
N PRO A 43 1.45 -5.58 -0.09
CA PRO A 43 0.96 -5.85 -1.44
C PRO A 43 -0.40 -5.21 -1.69
N LEU A 44 -0.67 -4.90 -2.95
CA LEU A 44 -1.99 -4.55 -3.46
C LEU A 44 -2.38 -5.56 -4.55
N LEU A 45 -3.45 -6.32 -4.31
CA LEU A 45 -4.10 -7.15 -5.31
C LEU A 45 -5.37 -6.43 -5.75
N ILE A 46 -5.47 -6.09 -7.03
CA ILE A 46 -6.58 -5.30 -7.57
C ILE A 46 -7.31 -6.05 -8.68
N SER A 47 -8.64 -5.95 -8.64
CA SER A 47 -9.58 -6.35 -9.68
C SER A 47 -10.44 -5.13 -10.05
N PRO A 48 -11.26 -5.19 -11.11
CA PRO A 48 -12.02 -4.03 -11.54
C PRO A 48 -12.88 -3.37 -10.44
N PHE A 49 -13.46 -4.14 -9.51
CA PHE A 49 -14.39 -3.61 -8.50
C PHE A 49 -14.04 -3.98 -7.05
N GLY A 50 -12.87 -4.54 -6.83
CA GLY A 50 -12.39 -4.84 -5.48
C GLY A 50 -10.88 -4.91 -5.44
N TYR A 51 -10.32 -4.65 -4.27
CA TYR A 51 -8.91 -4.88 -4.02
C TYR A 51 -8.72 -5.46 -2.61
N THR A 52 -7.59 -6.13 -2.42
CA THR A 52 -7.14 -6.64 -1.14
C THR A 52 -5.73 -6.16 -0.89
N THR A 53 -5.45 -5.83 0.37
CA THR A 53 -4.10 -5.60 0.86
C THR A 53 -3.90 -6.33 2.19
N TYR A 54 -2.65 -6.59 2.55
CA TYR A 54 -2.26 -7.25 3.78
C TYR A 54 -0.78 -6.94 4.10
N ARG A 55 -0.33 -7.31 5.30
CA ARG A 55 1.11 -7.32 5.62
C ARG A 55 1.71 -8.66 5.17
N GLY A 56 2.57 -8.62 4.16
CA GLY A 56 3.35 -9.77 3.73
C GLY A 56 4.53 -10.05 4.65
N SER A 57 5.12 -11.24 4.52
CA SER A 57 6.43 -11.60 5.07
C SER A 57 7.58 -11.03 4.25
#